data_AF-A0A9E4IKY1-F1
#
_entry.id   AF-A0A9E4IKY1-F1
#
_cell.length_a   1.000
_cell.length_b   1.000
_cell.length_c   1.000
_cell.angle_alpha   90.00
_cell.angle_beta   90.00
_cell.angle_gamma   90.00
#
_symmetry.space_group_name_H-M   'P 1'
#
loop_
_entity.id
_entity.type
_entity.pdbx_description
1 polymer ?
#
loop_
_entity_poly.entity_id
_entity_poly.type
_entity_poly.pdbx_seq_one_letter_code
_entity_poly.pdbx_strand_id
1 'polypeptide(L)'
;MKRGVEARSVAAGLVGRVVRGGAWSNLVVRDLDLPPDDARLARHLVYGTIRNLPRLDRAIGDLSSRPLPAIHSDVLDVLRVAFHEVLFGRAAAHAVPDTAVESARRLGHGRATGFVNALVRNLQRGGEPNPPSDPAEAFSLPGWVMDDLTRTWGRDQALAFAEAAHVDAPVSFRMRPGDPPPVGAVPTPISGAFVHPKGRVPGAAVVQDAASVAVVEALGVAPGHRVLEVGAAPGGKTLAIWDRNPASLVALDIHPRRIRQAERRLERAGGEGWWIRADGARLPFRSGQFDRVLVDAPCTGLGTLRRRPEIRLRVSIGDRDRLAALQRRMLRQAIDAVRPGGRVVYSVCTLTRAETLGVVEDMGGRPPADLPGLCLDHGLLMGPHLTGTDGMFIAVLDR
;
A
#
# COMPACT_ATOMS: atom_id res chain seq x y z
N MET A 1 -17.48 -16.73 26.81
CA MET A 1 -16.57 -15.61 26.46
C MET A 1 -17.40 -14.47 25.91
N LYS A 2 -17.18 -13.21 26.33
CA LYS A 2 -17.88 -12.05 25.75
C LYS A 2 -17.54 -11.95 24.26
N ARG A 3 -18.54 -11.66 23.42
CA ARG A 3 -18.39 -11.63 21.95
C ARG A 3 -17.32 -10.61 21.55
N GLY A 4 -16.37 -11.03 20.70
CA GLY A 4 -15.32 -10.16 20.13
C GLY A 4 -14.12 -9.84 21.05
N VAL A 5 -14.01 -10.42 22.25
CA VAL A 5 -12.79 -10.29 23.08
C VAL A 5 -11.59 -10.95 22.39
N GLU A 6 -11.81 -12.11 21.78
CA GLU A 6 -10.77 -12.84 21.08
C GLU A 6 -10.23 -12.05 19.88
N ALA A 7 -11.11 -11.52 19.04
CA ALA A 7 -10.73 -10.62 17.94
C ALA A 7 -9.86 -9.42 18.39
N ARG A 8 -10.21 -8.78 19.52
CA ARG A 8 -9.45 -7.64 20.08
C ARG A 8 -8.08 -8.04 20.64
N SER A 9 -8.03 -9.17 21.33
CA SER A 9 -6.77 -9.72 21.86
C SER A 9 -5.81 -10.07 20.73
N VAL A 10 -6.31 -10.71 19.67
CA VAL A 10 -5.54 -10.99 18.45
C VAL A 10 -5.11 -9.69 17.78
N ALA A 11 -6.02 -8.70 17.63
CA ALA A 11 -5.69 -7.42 17.04
C ALA A 11 -4.54 -6.71 17.79
N ALA A 12 -4.58 -6.65 19.12
CA ALA A 12 -3.52 -6.06 19.93
C ALA A 12 -2.17 -6.75 19.70
N GLY A 13 -2.13 -8.08 19.71
CA GLY A 13 -0.91 -8.84 19.41
C GLY A 13 -0.37 -8.58 17.99
N LEU A 14 -1.25 -8.47 17.00
CA LEU A 14 -0.87 -8.18 15.62
C LEU A 14 -0.37 -6.74 15.43
N VAL A 15 -0.99 -5.76 16.10
CA VAL A 15 -0.48 -4.38 16.16
C VAL A 15 0.94 -4.38 16.71
N GLY A 16 1.19 -5.08 17.82
CA GLY A 16 2.53 -5.22 18.39
C GLY A 16 3.55 -5.81 17.40
N ARG A 17 3.17 -6.85 16.64
CA ARG A 17 4.03 -7.44 15.60
C ARG A 17 4.37 -6.47 14.46
N VAL A 18 3.45 -5.58 14.09
CA VAL A 18 3.69 -4.59 13.02
C VAL A 18 4.55 -3.44 13.53
N VAL A 19 4.21 -2.90 14.71
CA VAL A 19 4.85 -1.70 15.27
C VAL A 19 6.26 -2.01 15.77
N ARG A 20 6.45 -3.12 16.49
CA ARG A 20 7.75 -3.48 17.08
C ARG A 20 8.50 -4.55 16.28
N GLY A 21 7.78 -5.48 15.64
CA GLY A 21 8.38 -6.61 14.93
C GLY A 21 8.69 -6.36 13.45
N GLY A 22 8.36 -5.18 12.91
CA GLY A 22 8.62 -4.83 11.50
C GLY A 22 7.77 -5.60 10.47
N ALA A 23 6.78 -6.38 10.91
CA ALA A 23 5.91 -7.13 10.03
C ALA A 23 4.99 -6.20 9.21
N TRP A 24 4.54 -6.64 8.03
CA TRP A 24 3.57 -5.89 7.23
C TRP A 24 2.14 -6.31 7.59
N SER A 25 1.27 -5.32 7.80
CA SER A 25 -0.13 -5.51 8.24
C SER A 25 -0.88 -6.45 7.30
N ASN A 26 -0.76 -6.23 5.99
CA ASN A 26 -1.38 -7.07 4.97
C ASN A 26 -0.95 -8.54 4.97
N LEU A 27 0.22 -8.87 5.54
CA LEU A 27 0.69 -10.23 5.66
C LEU A 27 0.20 -10.89 6.96
N VAL A 28 0.27 -10.17 8.08
CA VAL A 28 -0.08 -10.76 9.38
C VAL A 28 -1.59 -10.96 9.57
N VAL A 29 -2.41 -10.30 8.77
CA VAL A 29 -3.88 -10.39 8.83
C VAL A 29 -4.52 -11.33 7.81
N ARG A 30 -3.71 -11.99 6.97
CA ARG A 30 -4.22 -12.79 5.84
C ARG A 30 -4.95 -14.05 6.34
N ASP A 31 -4.24 -14.87 7.11
CA ASP A 31 -4.66 -16.21 7.49
C ASP A 31 -4.88 -16.26 9.02
N LEU A 32 -5.92 -15.56 9.49
CA LEU A 32 -6.28 -15.53 10.91
C LEU A 32 -7.05 -16.79 11.28
N ASP A 33 -6.57 -17.49 12.31
CA ASP A 33 -7.26 -18.62 12.92
C ASP A 33 -8.38 -18.12 13.85
N LEU A 34 -9.43 -17.57 13.23
CA LEU A 34 -10.60 -16.99 13.90
C LEU A 34 -11.87 -17.27 13.09
N PRO A 35 -13.04 -17.36 13.76
CA PRO A 35 -14.32 -17.35 13.06
C PRO A 35 -14.46 -16.15 12.10
N PRO A 36 -15.17 -16.27 10.96
CA PRO A 36 -15.17 -15.23 9.93
C PRO A 36 -15.52 -13.80 10.41
N ASP A 37 -16.47 -13.68 11.33
CA ASP A 37 -16.85 -12.38 11.91
C ASP A 37 -15.76 -11.78 12.80
N ASP A 38 -15.12 -12.60 13.63
CA ASP A 38 -14.03 -12.19 14.51
C ASP A 38 -12.76 -11.90 13.72
N ALA A 39 -12.46 -12.67 12.66
CA ALA A 39 -11.39 -12.36 11.72
C ALA A 39 -11.61 -11.01 11.04
N ARG A 40 -12.83 -10.72 10.59
CA ARG A 40 -13.19 -9.42 9.99
C ARG A 40 -13.02 -8.27 10.98
N LEU A 41 -13.49 -8.44 12.22
CA LEU A 41 -13.32 -7.45 13.28
C LEU A 41 -11.83 -7.24 13.60
N ALA A 42 -11.05 -8.30 13.79
CA ALA A 42 -9.62 -8.20 14.07
C ALA A 42 -8.87 -7.47 12.96
N ARG A 43 -9.17 -7.76 11.68
CA ARG A 43 -8.59 -7.04 10.52
C ARG A 43 -8.89 -5.55 10.59
N HIS A 44 -10.15 -5.18 10.80
CA HIS A 44 -10.57 -3.78 10.89
C HIS A 44 -9.84 -3.05 12.03
N LEU A 45 -9.76 -3.67 13.21
CA LEU A 45 -9.07 -3.11 14.38
C LEU A 45 -7.57 -2.93 14.14
N VAL A 46 -6.89 -3.93 13.55
CA VAL A 46 -5.45 -3.82 13.25
C VAL A 46 -5.18 -2.65 12.30
N TYR A 47 -5.89 -2.59 11.17
CA TYR A 47 -5.68 -1.53 10.19
C TYR A 47 -6.02 -0.15 10.76
N GLY A 48 -7.18 -0.02 11.42
CA GLY A 48 -7.61 1.25 12.00
C GLY A 48 -6.70 1.75 13.13
N THR A 49 -6.20 0.84 13.97
CA THR A 49 -5.23 1.18 15.03
C THR A 49 -3.92 1.66 14.44
N ILE A 50 -3.37 0.96 13.44
CA ILE A 50 -2.09 1.36 12.81
C ILE A 50 -2.23 2.70 12.07
N ARG A 51 -3.36 2.94 11.38
CA ARG A 51 -3.62 4.20 10.68
C ARG A 51 -3.57 5.40 11.61
N ASN A 52 -4.07 5.25 12.83
CA ASN A 52 -4.17 6.33 13.80
C ASN A 52 -3.10 6.26 14.89
N LEU A 53 -2.09 5.39 14.77
CA LEU A 53 -1.19 5.06 15.87
C LEU A 53 -0.53 6.28 16.55
N PRO A 54 0.06 7.26 15.82
CA PRO A 54 0.64 8.45 16.44
C PRO A 54 -0.40 9.29 17.22
N ARG A 55 -1.60 9.44 16.65
CA ARG A 55 -2.72 10.16 17.29
C ARG A 55 -3.23 9.44 18.53
N LEU A 56 -3.36 8.11 18.47
CA LEU A 56 -3.72 7.26 19.59
C LEU A 56 -2.68 7.32 20.72
N ASP A 57 -1.39 7.27 20.36
CA ASP A 57 -0.29 7.35 21.33
C ASP A 57 -0.27 8.70 22.06
N ARG A 58 -0.52 9.80 21.36
CA ARG A 58 -0.70 11.13 21.97
C ARG A 58 -1.88 11.14 22.94
N ALA A 59 -3.05 10.66 22.50
CA ALA A 59 -4.24 10.62 23.34
C ALA A 59 -4.06 9.75 24.59
N ILE A 60 -3.36 8.62 24.47
CA ILE A 60 -2.99 7.77 25.62
C ILE A 60 -2.03 8.53 26.54
N GLY A 61 -1.05 9.23 25.98
CA GLY A 61 -0.08 10.02 26.75
C GLY A 61 -0.72 11.13 27.56
N ASP A 62 -1.64 11.87 26.96
CA ASP A 62 -2.35 12.99 27.58
C ASP A 62 -3.27 12.54 28.73
N LEU A 63 -3.84 11.33 28.65
CA LEU A 63 -4.72 10.78 29.69
C LEU A 63 -4.00 9.91 30.73
N SER A 64 -2.78 9.46 30.45
CA SER A 64 -2.05 8.51 31.28
C SER A 64 -1.20 9.23 32.33
N SER A 65 -1.27 8.77 33.57
CA SER A 65 -0.31 9.18 34.61
C SER A 65 1.09 8.59 34.43
N ARG A 66 1.29 7.72 33.43
CA ARG A 66 2.56 7.06 33.09
C ARG A 66 2.99 7.42 31.67
N PRO A 67 4.25 7.77 31.43
CA PRO A 67 4.75 7.94 30.07
C PRO A 67 4.66 6.62 29.31
N LEU A 68 4.39 6.68 28.00
CA LEU A 68 4.16 5.50 27.16
C LEU A 68 5.25 4.41 27.30
N PRO A 69 6.56 4.73 27.31
CA PRO A 69 7.61 3.72 27.48
C PRO A 69 7.56 2.96 28.82
N ALA A 70 6.90 3.51 29.85
CA ALA A 70 6.73 2.86 31.15
C ALA A 70 5.48 1.95 31.20
N ILE A 71 4.65 1.95 30.15
CA ILE A 71 3.51 1.05 30.02
C ILE A 71 4.00 -0.23 29.33
N HIS A 72 3.67 -1.41 29.90
CA HIS A 72 4.03 -2.69 29.27
C HIS A 72 3.49 -2.75 27.84
N SER A 73 4.29 -3.23 26.89
CA SER A 73 4.00 -3.11 25.46
C SER A 73 2.67 -3.73 25.05
N ASP A 74 2.32 -4.88 25.61
CA ASP A 74 1.04 -5.55 25.29
C ASP A 74 -0.16 -4.78 25.88
N VAL A 75 0.03 -4.15 27.05
CA VAL A 75 -1.00 -3.30 27.67
C VAL A 75 -1.20 -2.05 26.83
N LEU A 76 -0.11 -1.46 26.32
CA LEU A 76 -0.18 -0.32 25.41
C LEU A 76 -0.89 -0.68 24.10
N ASP A 77 -0.65 -1.88 23.54
CA ASP A 77 -1.35 -2.31 22.33
C ASP A 77 -2.85 -2.57 22.57
N VAL A 78 -3.22 -3.10 23.75
CA VAL A 78 -4.64 -3.19 24.16
C VAL A 78 -5.26 -1.80 24.26
N LEU A 79 -4.56 -0.84 24.88
CA LEU A 79 -5.02 0.55 24.97
C LEU A 79 -5.18 1.18 23.59
N ARG A 80 -4.23 0.99 22.67
CA ARG A 80 -4.31 1.50 21.30
C ARG A 80 -5.53 0.98 20.56
N VAL A 81 -5.79 -0.33 20.64
CA VAL A 81 -6.99 -0.94 20.03
C VAL A 81 -8.26 -0.37 20.68
N ALA A 82 -8.32 -0.28 22.01
CA ALA A 82 -9.49 0.23 22.72
C ALA A 82 -9.74 1.72 22.43
N PHE A 83 -8.69 2.54 22.40
CA PHE A 83 -8.78 3.96 22.06
C PHE A 83 -9.24 4.15 20.62
N HIS A 84 -8.75 3.32 19.70
CA HIS A 84 -9.21 3.32 18.32
C HIS A 84 -10.72 3.04 18.23
N GLU A 85 -11.21 2.04 18.96
CA GLU A 85 -12.64 1.72 18.98
C GLU A 85 -13.50 2.84 19.58
N VAL A 86 -13.04 3.50 20.64
CA VAL A 86 -13.79 4.61 21.26
C VAL A 86 -13.84 5.83 20.35
N LEU A 87 -12.73 6.19 19.72
CA LEU A 87 -12.62 7.41 18.91
C LEU A 87 -13.18 7.26 17.49
N PHE A 88 -13.00 6.10 16.87
CA PHE A 88 -13.27 5.88 15.45
C PHE A 88 -14.21 4.71 15.16
N GLY A 89 -14.53 3.89 16.18
CA GLY A 89 -15.48 2.79 16.05
C GLY A 89 -16.93 3.27 16.00
N ARG A 90 -17.85 2.36 15.61
CA ARG A 90 -19.30 2.63 15.58
C ARG A 90 -20.01 2.06 16.81
N ALA A 91 -21.13 2.68 17.18
CA ALA A 91 -22.32 2.27 17.98
C ALA A 91 -22.17 1.47 19.31
N ALA A 92 -21.10 0.71 19.55
CA ALA A 92 -20.91 -0.11 20.75
C ALA A 92 -19.76 0.39 21.65
N ALA A 93 -19.49 1.71 21.65
CA ALA A 93 -18.44 2.31 22.47
C ALA A 93 -18.57 1.91 23.95
N HIS A 94 -19.79 1.78 24.48
CA HIS A 94 -20.08 1.44 25.88
C HIS A 94 -19.48 0.08 26.33
N ALA A 95 -19.29 -0.88 25.42
CA ALA A 95 -18.76 -2.22 25.74
C ALA A 95 -17.23 -2.30 25.71
N VAL A 96 -16.54 -1.27 25.19
CA VAL A 96 -15.08 -1.27 24.99
C VAL A 96 -14.27 -1.42 26.29
N PRO A 97 -14.62 -0.80 27.44
CA PRO A 97 -13.86 -0.96 28.68
C PRO A 97 -13.78 -2.41 29.12
N ASP A 98 -14.93 -3.10 29.08
CA ASP A 98 -15.03 -4.51 29.48
C ASP A 98 -14.21 -5.42 28.56
N THR A 99 -14.29 -5.20 27.25
CA THR A 99 -13.53 -6.02 26.28
C THR A 99 -12.03 -5.73 26.33
N ALA A 100 -11.62 -4.49 26.61
CA ALA A 100 -10.22 -4.11 26.79
C ALA A 100 -9.63 -4.74 28.07
N VAL A 101 -10.36 -4.71 29.18
CA VAL A 101 -9.97 -5.38 30.44
C VAL A 101 -9.79 -6.88 30.23
N GLU A 102 -10.74 -7.52 29.56
CA GLU A 102 -10.66 -8.96 29.32
C GLU A 102 -9.52 -9.31 28.35
N SER A 103 -9.26 -8.46 27.36
CA SER A 103 -8.12 -8.63 26.45
C SER A 103 -6.78 -8.52 27.19
N ALA A 104 -6.63 -7.54 28.09
CA ALA A 104 -5.44 -7.42 28.93
C ALA A 104 -5.26 -8.66 29.83
N ARG A 105 -6.34 -9.19 30.42
CA ARG A 105 -6.30 -10.42 31.22
C ARG A 105 -5.86 -11.63 30.39
N ARG A 106 -6.41 -11.79 29.18
CA ARG A 106 -6.07 -12.89 28.25
C ARG A 106 -4.61 -12.85 27.82
N LEU A 107 -4.02 -11.67 27.69
CA LEU A 107 -2.61 -11.48 27.37
C LEU A 107 -1.68 -11.58 28.60
N GLY A 108 -2.19 -12.01 29.77
CA GLY A 108 -1.39 -12.22 30.98
C GLY A 108 -1.22 -10.98 31.88
N HIS A 109 -1.88 -9.87 31.55
CA HIS A 109 -1.71 -8.58 32.23
C HIS A 109 -2.83 -8.25 33.22
N GLY A 110 -3.26 -9.23 34.03
CA GLY A 110 -4.37 -9.09 34.98
C GLY A 110 -4.21 -7.94 35.98
N ARG A 111 -2.98 -7.64 36.42
CA ARG A 111 -2.67 -6.52 37.34
C ARG A 111 -2.86 -5.13 36.70
N ALA A 112 -2.85 -5.05 35.37
CA ALA A 112 -3.02 -3.79 34.64
C ALA A 112 -4.50 -3.48 34.31
N THR A 113 -5.43 -4.38 34.60
CA THR A 113 -6.84 -4.25 34.22
C THR A 113 -7.52 -3.00 34.79
N GLY A 114 -7.24 -2.63 36.04
CA GLY A 114 -7.76 -1.40 36.64
C GLY A 114 -7.27 -0.13 35.92
N PHE A 115 -6.00 -0.11 35.52
CA PHE A 115 -5.39 0.97 34.76
C PHE A 115 -5.98 1.08 33.34
N VAL A 116 -6.12 -0.05 32.63
CA VAL A 116 -6.77 -0.11 31.31
C VAL A 116 -8.20 0.42 31.38
N ASN A 117 -8.99 -0.07 32.34
CA ASN A 117 -10.38 0.36 32.52
C ASN A 117 -10.48 1.86 32.81
N ALA A 118 -9.61 2.39 33.68
CA ALA A 118 -9.62 3.80 34.04
C ALA A 118 -9.36 4.70 32.83
N LEU A 119 -8.35 4.40 32.01
CA LEU A 119 -8.00 5.15 30.80
C LEU A 119 -9.12 5.12 29.76
N VAL A 120 -9.65 3.94 29.44
CA VAL A 120 -10.72 3.80 28.43
C VAL A 120 -11.98 4.53 28.89
N ARG A 121 -12.35 4.43 30.17
CA ARG A 121 -13.51 5.19 30.73
C ARG A 121 -13.26 6.69 30.80
N ASN A 122 -12.01 7.13 30.97
CA ASN A 122 -11.67 8.55 30.91
C ASN A 122 -11.92 9.09 29.49
N LEU A 123 -11.38 8.38 28.48
CA LEU A 123 -11.58 8.72 27.07
C LEU A 123 -13.07 8.73 26.67
N GLN A 124 -13.86 7.76 27.12
CA GLN A 124 -15.31 7.72 26.83
C GLN A 124 -16.08 8.92 27.39
N ARG A 125 -15.66 9.46 28.54
CA ARG A 125 -16.33 10.60 29.19
C ARG A 125 -15.86 11.93 28.65
N GLY A 126 -14.56 12.06 28.39
CA GLY A 126 -13.91 13.31 27.99
C GLY A 126 -13.76 13.51 26.49
N GLY A 127 -13.90 12.47 25.68
CA GLY A 127 -13.53 12.50 24.26
C GLY A 127 -12.02 12.50 24.06
N GLU A 128 -11.59 12.76 22.82
CA GLU A 128 -10.17 12.87 22.50
C GLU A 128 -9.55 14.11 23.17
N PRO A 129 -8.48 13.97 23.98
CA PRO A 129 -7.76 15.11 24.50
C PRO A 129 -7.02 15.83 23.35
N ASN A 130 -7.08 17.16 23.33
CA ASN A 130 -6.34 18.00 22.37
C ASN A 130 -6.44 17.51 20.91
N PRO A 131 -7.65 17.42 20.34
CA PRO A 131 -7.83 16.91 18.98
C PRO A 131 -7.02 17.75 17.98
N PRO A 132 -6.29 17.10 17.06
CA PRO A 132 -5.36 17.81 16.16
C PRO A 132 -6.11 18.70 15.17
N SER A 133 -5.62 19.94 15.01
CA SER A 133 -6.05 20.86 13.95
C SER A 133 -5.14 20.80 12.72
N ASP A 134 -3.89 20.36 12.88
CA ASP A 134 -2.96 20.14 11.78
C ASP A 134 -3.33 18.87 11.00
N PRO A 135 -3.45 18.94 9.67
CA PRO A 135 -3.80 17.78 8.86
C PRO A 135 -2.80 16.62 8.91
N ALA A 136 -1.50 16.88 9.03
CA ALA A 136 -0.51 15.81 9.13
C ALA A 136 -0.73 15.02 10.42
N GLU A 137 -0.97 15.70 11.54
CA GLU A 137 -1.30 15.04 12.80
C GLU A 137 -2.66 14.34 12.76
N ALA A 138 -3.69 14.99 12.22
CA ALA A 138 -5.05 14.46 12.15
C ALA A 138 -5.12 13.14 11.37
N PHE A 139 -4.36 13.05 10.27
CA PHE A 139 -4.25 11.87 9.44
C PHE A 139 -3.04 11.00 9.78
N SER A 140 -2.29 11.28 10.86
CA SER A 140 -1.12 10.50 11.27
C SER A 140 -0.08 10.31 10.14
N LEU A 141 0.18 11.37 9.39
CA LEU A 141 1.23 11.46 8.39
C LEU A 141 2.43 12.23 8.95
N PRO A 142 3.68 11.88 8.58
CA PRO A 142 4.82 12.73 8.90
C PRO A 142 4.64 14.13 8.30
N GLY A 143 4.98 15.18 9.05
CA GLY A 143 4.84 16.57 8.59
C GLY A 143 5.52 16.81 7.23
N TRP A 144 6.72 16.27 7.04
CA TRP A 144 7.44 16.38 5.77
C TRP A 144 6.69 15.78 4.57
N VAL A 145 5.87 14.73 4.78
CA VAL A 145 5.06 14.14 3.71
C VAL A 145 3.95 15.11 3.32
N MET A 146 3.22 15.64 4.31
CA MET A 146 2.15 16.61 4.04
C MET A 146 2.70 17.88 3.38
N ASP A 147 3.86 18.36 3.82
CA ASP A 147 4.53 19.51 3.22
C ASP A 147 4.95 19.23 1.77
N ASP A 148 5.51 18.05 1.49
CA ASP A 148 5.91 17.65 0.13
C ASP A 148 4.71 17.58 -0.80
N LEU A 149 3.63 16.92 -0.37
CA LEU A 149 2.39 16.81 -1.15
C LEU A 149 1.76 18.20 -1.39
N THR A 150 1.73 19.05 -0.36
CA THR A 150 1.16 20.41 -0.47
C THR A 150 1.95 21.27 -1.45
N ARG A 151 3.29 21.22 -1.40
CA ARG A 151 4.14 21.96 -2.35
C ARG A 151 4.02 21.44 -3.78
N THR A 152 3.79 20.14 -3.95
CA THR A 152 3.84 19.49 -5.27
C THR A 152 2.50 19.50 -5.98
N TRP A 153 1.43 19.25 -5.23
CA TRP A 153 0.07 19.02 -5.77
C TRP A 153 -0.93 20.09 -5.34
N GLY A 154 -0.53 21.00 -4.46
CA GLY A 154 -1.41 21.97 -3.82
C GLY A 154 -2.09 21.41 -2.56
N ARG A 155 -2.52 22.32 -1.69
CA ARG A 155 -3.11 21.98 -0.39
C ARG A 155 -4.36 21.11 -0.52
N ASP A 156 -5.27 21.43 -1.43
CA ASP A 156 -6.54 20.71 -1.57
C ASP A 156 -6.33 19.26 -2.01
N GLN A 157 -5.41 19.02 -2.95
CA GLN A 157 -5.07 17.66 -3.39
C GLN A 157 -4.35 16.88 -2.29
N ALA A 158 -3.45 17.52 -1.55
CA ALA A 158 -2.75 16.88 -0.43
C ALA A 158 -3.74 16.44 0.67
N LEU A 159 -4.71 17.30 1.01
CA LEU A 159 -5.78 16.98 1.96
C LEU A 159 -6.69 15.86 1.45
N ALA A 160 -7.17 15.97 0.21
CA ALA A 160 -8.01 14.94 -0.40
C ALA A 160 -7.30 13.58 -0.45
N PHE A 161 -5.99 13.57 -0.76
CA PHE A 161 -5.18 12.36 -0.68
C PHE A 161 -5.11 11.81 0.74
N ALA A 162 -4.80 12.64 1.73
CA ALA A 162 -4.64 12.22 3.12
C ALA A 162 -5.94 11.58 3.65
N GLU A 163 -7.08 12.21 3.38
CA GLU A 163 -8.40 11.68 3.74
C GLU A 163 -8.69 10.35 3.05
N ALA A 164 -8.53 10.30 1.73
CA ALA A 164 -8.81 9.09 0.95
C ALA A 164 -7.80 7.94 1.24
N ALA A 165 -6.58 8.26 1.69
CA ALA A 165 -5.59 7.29 2.12
C ALA A 165 -5.84 6.76 3.55
N HIS A 166 -6.72 7.41 4.32
CA HIS A 166 -7.04 7.07 5.71
C HIS A 166 -8.20 6.06 5.86
N VAL A 167 -8.73 5.56 4.75
CA VAL A 167 -9.80 4.55 4.73
C VAL A 167 -9.32 3.20 4.17
N ASP A 168 -10.09 2.14 4.41
CA ASP A 168 -9.83 0.82 3.86
C ASP A 168 -9.93 0.82 2.32
N ALA A 169 -8.97 0.21 1.63
CA ALA A 169 -9.06 0.02 0.18
C ALA A 169 -9.95 -1.19 -0.15
N PRO A 170 -10.84 -1.09 -1.15
CA PRO A 170 -11.53 -2.27 -1.67
C PRO A 170 -10.53 -3.27 -2.26
N VAL A 171 -10.91 -4.54 -2.27
CA VAL A 171 -10.17 -5.59 -2.98
C VAL A 171 -10.49 -5.46 -4.47
N SER A 172 -9.51 -5.02 -5.23
CA SER A 172 -9.58 -4.97 -6.68
C SER A 172 -8.90 -6.19 -7.30
N PHE A 173 -9.38 -6.57 -8.47
CA PHE A 173 -8.86 -7.67 -9.25
C PHE A 173 -8.98 -7.35 -10.74
N ARG A 174 -8.18 -8.03 -11.55
CA ARG A 174 -8.35 -8.04 -13.00
C ARG A 174 -8.73 -9.44 -13.48
N MET A 175 -9.42 -9.49 -14.61
CA MET A 175 -9.66 -10.75 -15.31
C MET A 175 -8.48 -11.07 -16.22
N ARG A 176 -8.23 -12.35 -16.48
CA ARG A 176 -7.32 -12.78 -17.53
C ARG A 176 -8.07 -12.81 -18.88
N PRO A 177 -7.36 -12.71 -20.02
CA PRO A 177 -7.99 -12.83 -21.33
C PRO A 177 -8.86 -14.09 -21.43
N GLY A 178 -10.11 -13.92 -21.90
CA GLY A 178 -11.06 -15.01 -22.05
C GLY A 178 -11.96 -15.28 -20.83
N ASP A 179 -11.64 -14.76 -19.64
CA ASP A 179 -12.46 -14.97 -18.44
C ASP A 179 -13.46 -13.82 -18.23
N PRO A 180 -14.77 -14.11 -18.06
CA PRO A 180 -15.76 -13.07 -17.78
C PRO A 180 -15.67 -12.57 -16.33
N PRO A 181 -15.95 -11.28 -16.06
CA PRO A 181 -16.06 -10.79 -14.70
C PRO A 181 -17.24 -11.46 -13.97
N PRO A 182 -17.16 -11.67 -12.64
CA PRO A 182 -18.22 -12.33 -11.90
C PRO A 182 -19.46 -11.43 -11.80
N VAL A 183 -20.62 -12.06 -11.60
CA VAL A 183 -21.88 -11.34 -11.34
C VAL A 183 -21.72 -10.42 -10.13
N GLY A 184 -22.05 -9.15 -10.30
CA GLY A 184 -21.94 -8.12 -9.25
C GLY A 184 -20.56 -7.47 -9.12
N ALA A 185 -19.59 -7.83 -9.97
CA ALA A 185 -18.38 -7.03 -10.15
C ALA A 185 -18.74 -5.65 -10.70
N VAL A 186 -18.10 -4.62 -10.16
CA VAL A 186 -18.22 -3.23 -10.60
C VAL A 186 -16.90 -2.86 -11.28
N PRO A 187 -16.93 -2.34 -12.53
CA PRO A 187 -15.72 -1.88 -13.20
C PRO A 187 -15.11 -0.69 -12.45
N THR A 188 -13.79 -0.64 -12.42
CA THR A 188 -13.05 0.55 -11.99
C THR A 188 -12.89 1.52 -13.16
N PRO A 189 -12.38 2.74 -12.95
CA PRO A 189 -12.01 3.62 -14.06
C PRO A 189 -10.94 3.03 -15.00
N ILE A 190 -10.22 1.97 -14.59
CA ILE A 190 -9.23 1.28 -15.41
C ILE A 190 -9.86 0.07 -16.08
N SER A 191 -9.80 0.05 -17.41
CA SER A 191 -10.32 -1.04 -18.23
C SER A 191 -9.73 -2.40 -17.80
N GLY A 192 -10.58 -3.41 -17.71
CA GLY A 192 -10.21 -4.78 -17.29
C GLY A 192 -9.97 -4.96 -15.78
N ALA A 193 -10.09 -3.90 -14.97
CA ALA A 193 -10.01 -3.97 -13.52
C ALA A 193 -11.37 -3.74 -12.86
N PHE A 194 -11.64 -4.52 -11.82
CA PHE A 194 -12.93 -4.60 -11.14
C PHE A 194 -12.77 -4.58 -9.62
N VAL A 195 -13.84 -4.22 -8.93
CA VAL A 195 -14.04 -4.43 -7.49
C VAL A 195 -15.34 -5.19 -7.27
N HIS A 196 -15.43 -5.92 -6.17
CA HIS A 196 -16.69 -6.53 -5.75
C HIS A 196 -17.13 -5.90 -4.41
N PRO A 197 -18.36 -5.35 -4.29
CA PRO A 197 -18.79 -4.66 -3.06
C PRO A 197 -18.71 -5.52 -1.79
N LYS A 198 -18.92 -6.84 -1.93
CA LYS A 198 -18.78 -7.83 -0.85
C LYS A 198 -17.36 -8.42 -0.69
N GLY A 199 -16.37 -7.89 -1.40
CA GLY A 199 -14.98 -8.37 -1.38
C GLY A 199 -14.75 -9.77 -1.98
N ARG A 200 -15.68 -10.29 -2.80
CA ARG A 200 -15.56 -11.60 -3.43
C ARG A 200 -14.66 -11.50 -4.67
N VAL A 201 -13.68 -12.40 -4.77
CA VAL A 201 -12.77 -12.51 -5.92
C VAL A 201 -12.87 -13.93 -6.48
N PRO A 202 -13.15 -14.10 -7.79
CA PRO A 202 -13.18 -15.43 -8.43
C PRO A 202 -11.82 -16.11 -8.42
N GLY A 203 -11.80 -17.44 -8.47
CA GLY A 203 -10.56 -18.22 -8.53
C GLY A 203 -9.70 -17.93 -9.77
N ALA A 204 -10.33 -17.62 -10.92
CA ALA A 204 -9.62 -17.26 -12.15
C ALA A 204 -9.11 -15.81 -12.17
N ALA A 205 -9.57 -14.96 -11.26
CA ALA A 205 -9.20 -13.55 -11.22
C ALA A 205 -7.84 -13.33 -10.54
N VAL A 206 -7.18 -12.26 -10.95
CA VAL A 206 -5.87 -11.88 -10.41
C VAL A 206 -6.06 -10.68 -9.48
N VAL A 207 -5.89 -10.87 -8.17
CA VAL A 207 -5.90 -9.75 -7.20
C VAL A 207 -4.75 -8.80 -7.53
N GLN A 208 -5.11 -7.57 -7.89
CA GLN A 208 -4.19 -6.51 -8.30
C GLN A 208 -4.88 -5.14 -8.21
N ASP A 209 -4.16 -4.11 -7.78
CA ASP A 209 -4.67 -2.75 -7.80
C ASP A 209 -4.87 -2.25 -9.24
N ALA A 210 -5.98 -1.55 -9.50
CA ALA A 210 -6.29 -1.02 -10.82
C ALA A 210 -5.21 -0.06 -11.34
N ALA A 211 -4.51 0.70 -10.47
CA ALA A 211 -3.38 1.51 -10.90
C ALA A 211 -2.21 0.67 -11.44
N SER A 212 -1.99 -0.55 -10.91
CA SER A 212 -0.98 -1.45 -11.47
C SER A 212 -1.39 -2.05 -12.82
N VAL A 213 -2.69 -2.14 -13.11
CA VAL A 213 -3.20 -2.51 -14.43
C VAL A 213 -2.94 -1.39 -15.44
N ALA A 214 -3.17 -0.13 -15.03
CA ALA A 214 -2.91 1.06 -15.83
C ALA A 214 -1.44 1.18 -16.26
N VAL A 215 -0.49 0.78 -15.40
CA VAL A 215 0.95 0.74 -15.75
C VAL A 215 1.23 -0.15 -16.97
N VAL A 216 0.58 -1.33 -17.04
CA VAL A 216 0.79 -2.27 -18.16
C VAL A 216 0.05 -1.80 -19.41
N GLU A 217 -1.09 -1.13 -19.25
CA GLU A 217 -1.77 -0.45 -20.36
C GLU A 217 -0.89 0.65 -20.98
N ALA A 218 -0.28 1.51 -20.15
CA ALA A 218 0.67 2.54 -20.60
C ALA A 218 1.86 1.95 -21.37
N LEU A 219 2.31 0.75 -20.99
CA LEU A 219 3.41 0.05 -21.65
C LEU A 219 3.07 -0.32 -23.09
N GLY A 220 1.79 -0.54 -23.43
CA GLY A 220 1.35 -0.82 -24.79
C GLY A 220 2.04 -2.06 -25.38
N VAL A 221 1.99 -3.18 -24.65
CA VAL A 221 2.53 -4.47 -25.10
C VAL A 221 1.62 -5.07 -26.17
N ALA A 222 2.22 -5.61 -27.23
CA ALA A 222 1.53 -6.25 -28.33
C ALA A 222 2.28 -7.56 -28.71
N PRO A 223 1.60 -8.50 -29.41
CA PRO A 223 2.25 -9.66 -29.98
C PRO A 223 3.48 -9.28 -30.81
N GLY A 224 4.56 -10.06 -30.66
CA GLY A 224 5.83 -9.79 -31.33
C GLY A 224 6.82 -8.96 -30.51
N HIS A 225 6.38 -8.21 -29.49
CA HIS A 225 7.30 -7.41 -28.67
C HIS A 225 8.21 -8.28 -27.78
N ARG A 226 9.48 -7.88 -27.68
CA ARG A 226 10.41 -8.32 -26.64
C ARG A 226 10.32 -7.34 -25.46
N VAL A 227 9.92 -7.83 -24.30
CA VAL A 227 9.60 -7.00 -23.14
C VAL A 227 10.56 -7.27 -22.00
N LEU A 228 11.08 -6.19 -21.39
CA LEU A 228 11.82 -6.22 -20.13
C LEU A 228 10.98 -5.59 -19.02
N GLU A 229 10.87 -6.26 -17.88
CA GLU A 229 10.35 -5.69 -16.64
C GLU A 229 11.45 -5.63 -15.58
N VAL A 230 11.78 -4.41 -15.13
CA VAL A 230 12.73 -4.12 -14.06
C VAL A 230 11.96 -3.87 -12.77
N GLY A 231 12.27 -4.65 -11.72
CA GLY A 231 11.51 -4.61 -10.45
C GLY A 231 10.30 -5.56 -10.43
N ALA A 232 10.40 -6.69 -11.13
CA ALA A 232 9.25 -7.52 -11.49
C ALA A 232 8.55 -8.21 -10.31
N ALA A 233 9.24 -8.51 -9.21
CA ALA A 233 8.63 -9.29 -8.15
C ALA A 233 7.65 -8.43 -7.32
N PRO A 234 6.47 -8.94 -6.92
CA PRO A 234 6.09 -10.34 -6.84
C PRO A 234 5.35 -10.90 -8.08
N GLY A 235 5.46 -10.26 -9.25
CA GLY A 235 5.02 -10.84 -10.54
C GLY A 235 3.60 -10.47 -10.97
N GLY A 236 2.95 -9.51 -10.30
CA GLY A 236 1.60 -9.07 -10.67
C GLY A 236 1.56 -8.40 -12.04
N LYS A 237 2.49 -7.46 -12.28
CA LYS A 237 2.66 -6.78 -13.57
C LYS A 237 3.30 -7.70 -14.61
N THR A 238 4.25 -8.56 -14.24
CA THR A 238 4.77 -9.63 -15.10
C THR A 238 3.67 -10.49 -15.70
N LEU A 239 2.76 -11.00 -14.87
CA LEU A 239 1.63 -11.79 -15.37
C LEU A 239 0.71 -10.97 -16.28
N ALA A 240 0.51 -9.69 -15.98
CA ALA A 240 -0.31 -8.82 -16.82
C ALA A 240 0.36 -8.51 -18.17
N ILE A 241 1.69 -8.41 -18.21
CA ILE A 241 2.48 -8.29 -19.44
C ILE A 241 2.39 -9.58 -20.25
N TRP A 242 2.55 -10.74 -19.59
CA TRP A 242 2.41 -12.05 -20.24
C TRP A 242 1.04 -12.24 -20.88
N ASP A 243 -0.03 -11.83 -20.20
CA ASP A 243 -1.40 -11.90 -20.72
C ASP A 243 -1.62 -11.04 -21.98
N ARG A 244 -0.66 -10.17 -22.37
CA ARG A 244 -0.66 -9.43 -23.66
C ARG A 244 0.04 -10.18 -24.80
N ASN A 245 0.48 -11.42 -24.55
CA ASN A 245 1.12 -12.33 -25.50
C ASN A 245 2.39 -11.77 -26.19
N PRO A 246 3.40 -11.28 -25.44
CA PRO A 246 4.66 -10.82 -26.02
C PRO A 246 5.44 -11.98 -26.66
N ALA A 247 6.33 -11.69 -27.60
CA ALA A 247 7.23 -12.72 -28.17
C ALA A 247 8.26 -13.22 -27.15
N SER A 248 8.69 -12.36 -26.23
CA SER A 248 9.50 -12.77 -25.09
C SER A 248 9.32 -11.81 -23.92
N LEU A 249 9.42 -12.36 -22.72
CA LEU A 249 9.34 -11.62 -21.46
C LEU A 249 10.57 -11.93 -20.61
N VAL A 250 11.31 -10.88 -20.26
CA VAL A 250 12.42 -10.93 -19.31
C VAL A 250 12.02 -10.16 -18.06
N ALA A 251 12.07 -10.82 -16.91
CA ALA A 251 11.66 -10.27 -15.62
C ALA A 251 12.84 -10.23 -14.65
N LEU A 252 13.16 -9.04 -14.13
CA LEU A 252 14.35 -8.79 -13.32
C LEU A 252 13.98 -8.29 -11.92
N ASP A 253 14.59 -8.89 -10.89
CA ASP A 253 14.53 -8.38 -9.50
C ASP A 253 15.85 -8.72 -8.78
N ILE A 254 16.20 -7.98 -7.73
CA ILE A 254 17.42 -8.24 -6.95
C ILE A 254 17.22 -9.35 -5.89
N HIS A 255 15.98 -9.64 -5.52
CA HIS A 255 15.65 -10.54 -4.40
C HIS A 255 15.30 -11.96 -4.86
N PRO A 256 16.17 -12.98 -4.65
CA PRO A 256 15.95 -14.33 -5.17
C PRO A 256 14.70 -15.01 -4.59
N ARG A 257 14.35 -14.72 -3.32
CA ARG A 257 13.13 -15.27 -2.70
C ARG A 257 11.86 -14.72 -3.35
N ARG A 258 11.85 -13.44 -3.75
CA ARG A 258 10.70 -12.79 -4.40
C ARG A 258 10.58 -13.23 -5.86
N ILE A 259 11.71 -13.41 -6.57
CA ILE A 259 11.73 -14.02 -7.92
C ILE A 259 11.01 -15.37 -7.89
N ARG A 260 11.43 -16.29 -7.01
CA ARG A 260 10.78 -17.61 -6.91
C ARG A 260 9.28 -17.57 -6.63
N GLN A 261 8.80 -16.53 -5.93
CA GLN A 261 7.35 -16.35 -5.71
C GLN A 261 6.64 -15.87 -6.98
N ALA A 262 7.27 -14.96 -7.72
CA ALA A 262 6.76 -14.40 -8.96
C ALA A 262 6.76 -15.44 -10.10
N GLU A 263 7.82 -16.23 -10.20
CA GLU A 263 7.97 -17.36 -11.12
C GLU A 263 6.84 -18.38 -10.92
N ARG A 264 6.64 -18.88 -9.69
CA ARG A 264 5.52 -19.78 -9.36
C ARG A 264 4.14 -19.17 -9.66
N ARG A 265 3.99 -17.85 -9.58
CA ARG A 265 2.73 -17.17 -9.92
C ARG A 265 2.49 -17.23 -11.43
N LEU A 266 3.53 -17.02 -12.23
CA LEU A 266 3.47 -17.08 -13.68
C LEU A 266 3.25 -18.52 -14.18
N GLU A 267 4.01 -19.48 -13.65
CA GLU A 267 3.89 -20.90 -14.00
C GLU A 267 2.49 -21.46 -13.72
N ARG A 268 1.91 -21.15 -12.54
CA ARG A 268 0.53 -21.56 -12.21
C ARG A 268 -0.52 -20.98 -13.14
N ALA A 269 -0.21 -19.88 -13.82
CA ALA A 269 -1.06 -19.25 -14.80
C ALA A 269 -0.79 -19.76 -16.24
N GLY A 270 0.09 -20.75 -16.41
CA GLY A 270 0.50 -21.29 -17.70
C GLY A 270 1.40 -20.34 -18.50
N GLY A 271 2.09 -19.42 -17.83
CA GLY A 271 2.98 -18.46 -18.47
C GLY A 271 4.46 -18.83 -18.35
N GLU A 272 5.26 -18.29 -19.27
CA GLU A 272 6.71 -18.52 -19.33
C GLU A 272 7.46 -17.19 -19.45
N GLY A 273 8.68 -17.13 -18.91
CA GLY A 273 9.50 -15.93 -18.95
C GLY A 273 10.89 -16.16 -18.38
N TRP A 274 11.84 -15.32 -18.79
CA TRP A 274 13.22 -15.39 -18.33
C TRP A 274 13.38 -14.59 -17.04
N TRP A 275 13.65 -15.28 -15.93
CA TRP A 275 13.87 -14.64 -14.64
C TRP A 275 15.36 -14.39 -14.38
N ILE A 276 15.73 -13.13 -14.19
CA ILE A 276 17.12 -12.73 -13.98
C ILE A 276 17.27 -12.04 -12.63
N ARG A 277 18.20 -12.53 -11.82
CA ARG A 277 18.65 -11.83 -10.61
C ARG A 277 19.71 -10.80 -10.99
N ALA A 278 19.35 -9.53 -10.97
CA ALA A 278 20.29 -8.44 -11.23
C ALA A 278 19.88 -7.14 -10.54
N ASP A 279 20.80 -6.18 -10.49
CA ASP A 279 20.52 -4.82 -10.05
C ASP A 279 19.91 -4.03 -11.22
N GLY A 280 18.72 -3.46 -11.03
CA GLY A 280 18.06 -2.65 -12.05
C GLY A 280 18.83 -1.37 -12.43
N ALA A 281 19.77 -0.93 -11.59
CA ALA A 281 20.67 0.18 -11.88
C ALA A 281 21.92 -0.23 -12.68
N ARG A 282 22.08 -1.52 -13.00
CA ARG A 282 23.15 -2.06 -13.84
C ARG A 282 22.64 -3.25 -14.64
N LEU A 283 21.94 -2.97 -15.73
CA LEU A 283 21.27 -4.00 -16.52
C LEU A 283 22.28 -4.86 -17.31
N PRO A 284 22.12 -6.20 -17.33
CA PRO A 284 23.03 -7.11 -18.04
C PRO A 284 22.68 -7.27 -19.53
N PHE A 285 22.23 -6.20 -20.18
CA PHE A 285 21.72 -6.23 -21.56
C PHE A 285 22.47 -5.27 -22.46
N ARG A 286 22.42 -5.52 -23.78
CA ARG A 286 22.96 -4.60 -24.77
C ARG A 286 21.96 -3.46 -25.01
N SER A 287 22.47 -2.31 -25.47
CA SER A 287 21.60 -1.22 -25.89
C SER A 287 20.65 -1.67 -27.00
N GLY A 288 19.39 -1.26 -26.91
CA GLY A 288 18.39 -1.49 -27.95
C GLY A 288 17.87 -2.93 -28.08
N GLN A 289 17.99 -3.75 -27.04
CA GLN A 289 17.59 -5.16 -27.07
C GLN A 289 16.06 -5.37 -26.95
N PHE A 290 15.32 -4.41 -26.39
CA PHE A 290 13.89 -4.57 -26.10
C PHE A 290 13.00 -3.58 -26.85
N ASP A 291 11.78 -4.00 -27.16
CA ASP A 291 10.73 -3.17 -27.77
C ASP A 291 9.97 -2.35 -26.72
N ARG A 292 9.83 -2.93 -25.51
CA ARG A 292 9.15 -2.35 -24.36
C ARG A 292 9.97 -2.61 -23.09
N VAL A 293 10.13 -1.57 -22.28
CA VAL A 293 10.77 -1.70 -20.96
C VAL A 293 9.87 -1.08 -19.89
N LEU A 294 9.52 -1.86 -18.87
CA LEU A 294 8.85 -1.36 -17.67
C LEU A 294 9.88 -1.21 -16.55
N VAL A 295 9.89 -0.05 -15.90
CA VAL A 295 10.60 0.21 -14.65
C VAL A 295 9.58 0.38 -13.53
N ASP A 296 9.29 -0.72 -12.81
CA ASP A 296 8.49 -0.70 -11.58
C ASP A 296 9.43 -0.46 -10.40
N ALA A 297 9.77 0.81 -10.17
CA ALA A 297 10.91 1.16 -9.35
C ALA A 297 10.61 1.01 -7.84
N PRO A 298 11.59 0.60 -7.02
CA PRO A 298 11.44 0.65 -5.57
C PRO A 298 11.23 2.11 -5.13
N CYS A 299 10.23 2.34 -4.28
CA CYS A 299 9.85 3.67 -3.80
C CYS A 299 9.41 3.64 -2.34
N THR A 300 9.14 4.82 -1.77
CA THR A 300 8.65 4.99 -0.40
C THR A 300 7.30 4.29 -0.15
N GLY A 301 6.53 4.02 -1.21
CA GLY A 301 5.26 3.29 -1.14
C GLY A 301 4.10 4.08 -0.55
N LEU A 302 4.23 5.40 -0.39
CA LEU A 302 3.21 6.28 0.19
C LEU A 302 1.86 6.21 -0.54
N GLY A 303 1.83 5.83 -1.82
CA GLY A 303 0.59 5.62 -2.56
C GLY A 303 -0.23 4.43 -2.06
N THR A 304 0.36 3.52 -1.28
CA THR A 304 -0.28 2.27 -0.82
C THR A 304 -0.79 2.33 0.62
N LEU A 305 -0.87 3.51 1.23
CA LEU A 305 -1.22 3.72 2.65
C LEU A 305 -2.54 3.07 3.09
N ARG A 306 -3.54 2.96 2.20
CA ARG A 306 -4.81 2.27 2.50
C ARG A 306 -4.62 0.79 2.81
N ARG A 307 -3.63 0.16 2.16
CA ARG A 307 -3.31 -1.29 2.26
C ARG A 307 -2.14 -1.58 3.19
N ARG A 308 -1.25 -0.60 3.38
CA ARG A 308 -0.04 -0.69 4.22
C ARG A 308 0.07 0.57 5.08
N PRO A 309 -0.82 0.77 6.05
CA PRO A 309 -0.84 2.00 6.83
C PRO A 309 0.44 2.24 7.62
N GLU A 310 1.19 1.20 7.96
CA GLU A 310 2.47 1.28 8.68
C GLU A 310 3.57 2.02 7.92
N ILE A 311 3.42 2.27 6.62
CA ILE A 311 4.37 3.10 5.85
C ILE A 311 4.50 4.49 6.47
N ARG A 312 3.40 5.06 6.98
CA ARG A 312 3.40 6.37 7.67
C ARG A 312 4.34 6.43 8.88
N LEU A 313 4.65 5.27 9.48
CA LEU A 313 5.50 5.14 10.68
C LEU A 313 6.98 4.89 10.34
N ARG A 314 7.26 4.40 9.12
CA ARG A 314 8.57 3.88 8.72
C ARG A 314 9.28 4.77 7.72
N VAL A 315 8.53 5.57 6.98
CA VAL A 315 9.05 6.39 5.89
C VAL A 315 9.89 7.56 6.44
N SER A 316 11.04 7.78 5.83
CA SER A 316 11.94 8.89 6.15
C SER A 316 12.27 9.71 4.92
N ILE A 317 12.62 10.98 5.12
CA ILE A 317 13.08 11.86 4.05
C ILE A 317 14.38 11.34 3.40
N GLY A 318 15.28 10.74 4.20
CA GLY A 318 16.51 10.13 3.70
C GLY A 318 16.26 8.93 2.80
N ASP A 319 15.26 8.10 3.11
CA ASP A 319 14.85 7.00 2.22
C ASP A 319 14.31 7.51 0.90
N ARG A 320 13.46 8.55 0.91
CA ARG A 320 12.94 9.20 -0.30
C ARG A 320 14.07 9.62 -1.23
N ASP A 321 15.05 10.35 -0.70
CA ASP A 321 16.13 10.92 -1.52
C ASP A 321 17.05 9.83 -2.08
N ARG A 322 17.37 8.82 -1.27
CA ARG A 322 18.14 7.65 -1.71
C ARG A 322 17.41 6.86 -2.81
N LEU A 323 16.10 6.67 -2.66
CA LEU A 323 15.27 5.93 -3.62
C LEU A 323 15.14 6.72 -4.92
N ALA A 324 14.90 8.03 -4.88
CA ALA A 324 14.88 8.90 -6.06
C ALA A 324 16.20 8.82 -6.86
N ALA A 325 17.34 8.85 -6.18
CA ALA A 325 18.65 8.71 -6.83
C ALA A 325 18.82 7.33 -7.51
N LEU A 326 18.32 6.25 -6.87
CA LEU A 326 18.31 4.91 -7.46
C LEU A 326 17.38 4.82 -8.67
N GLN A 327 16.16 5.35 -8.56
CA GLN A 327 15.15 5.40 -9.61
C GLN A 327 15.71 6.07 -10.87
N ARG A 328 16.39 7.22 -10.74
CA ARG A 328 17.05 7.89 -11.87
C ARG A 328 18.12 7.02 -12.54
N ARG A 329 18.90 6.24 -11.78
CA ARG A 329 19.88 5.30 -12.38
C ARG A 329 19.20 4.15 -13.12
N MET A 330 18.15 3.56 -12.53
CA MET A 330 17.37 2.49 -13.15
C MET A 330 16.72 2.96 -14.45
N LEU A 331 16.12 4.16 -14.45
CA LEU A 331 15.48 4.71 -15.64
C LEU A 331 16.47 4.95 -16.78
N ARG A 332 17.67 5.47 -16.51
CA ARG A 332 18.72 5.62 -17.53
C ARG A 332 19.12 4.29 -18.17
N GLN A 333 19.25 3.24 -17.37
CA GLN A 333 19.55 1.90 -17.90
C GLN A 333 18.41 1.36 -18.77
N ALA A 334 17.16 1.60 -18.37
CA ALA A 334 15.99 1.20 -19.15
C ALA A 334 15.89 1.94 -20.50
N ILE A 335 16.22 3.23 -20.53
CA ILE A 335 16.31 4.02 -21.76
C ILE A 335 17.39 3.44 -22.68
N ASP A 336 18.55 3.05 -22.16
CA ASP A 336 19.58 2.41 -22.99
C ASP A 336 19.17 1.01 -23.49
N ALA A 337 18.45 0.24 -22.69
CA ALA A 337 18.02 -1.12 -23.05
C ALA A 337 16.92 -1.16 -24.14
N VAL A 338 16.12 -0.10 -24.29
CA VAL A 338 15.06 -0.03 -25.30
C VAL A 338 15.61 0.37 -26.67
N ARG A 339 15.08 -0.21 -27.76
CA ARG A 339 15.49 0.16 -29.13
C ARG A 339 15.02 1.56 -29.53
N PRO A 340 15.62 2.19 -30.55
CA PRO A 340 15.02 3.35 -31.21
C PRO A 340 13.59 3.05 -31.69
N GLY A 341 12.67 3.99 -31.48
CA GLY A 341 11.24 3.86 -31.67
C GLY A 341 10.53 2.95 -30.65
N GLY A 342 11.24 2.47 -29.63
CA GLY A 342 10.67 1.68 -28.54
C GLY A 342 10.20 2.56 -27.39
N ARG A 343 9.55 1.92 -26.41
CA ARG A 343 8.92 2.62 -25.28
C ARG A 343 9.43 2.12 -23.92
N VAL A 344 9.70 3.08 -23.04
CA VAL A 344 9.91 2.86 -21.61
C VAL A 344 8.70 3.38 -20.84
N VAL A 345 8.25 2.63 -19.84
CA VAL A 345 7.31 3.12 -18.82
C VAL A 345 8.01 3.11 -17.48
N TYR A 346 8.01 4.27 -16.83
CA TYR A 346 8.41 4.44 -15.44
C TYR A 346 7.18 4.45 -14.56
N SER A 347 7.17 3.65 -13.48
CA SER A 347 6.10 3.68 -12.49
C SER A 347 6.61 3.57 -11.06
N VAL A 348 5.98 4.33 -10.16
CA VAL A 348 6.19 4.24 -8.70
C VAL A 348 4.87 4.38 -7.95
N CYS A 349 4.68 3.62 -6.88
CA CYS A 349 3.51 3.72 -5.99
C CYS A 349 3.70 4.75 -4.88
N THR A 350 4.12 5.95 -5.25
CA THR A 350 4.31 7.11 -4.36
C THR A 350 3.85 8.39 -5.04
N LEU A 351 3.75 9.46 -4.25
CA LEU A 351 3.31 10.77 -4.69
C LEU A 351 4.34 11.86 -4.36
N THR A 352 5.53 11.49 -3.87
CA THR A 352 6.54 12.51 -3.54
C THR A 352 7.11 13.12 -4.80
N ARG A 353 7.41 14.43 -4.81
CA ARG A 353 8.00 15.05 -6.01
C ARG A 353 9.30 14.39 -6.42
N ALA A 354 10.16 14.12 -5.44
CA ALA A 354 11.50 13.58 -5.66
C ALA A 354 11.49 12.23 -6.40
N GLU A 355 10.49 11.38 -6.14
CA GLU A 355 10.37 10.05 -6.74
C GLU A 355 9.46 10.03 -7.98
N THR A 356 8.70 11.09 -8.23
CA THR A 356 7.77 11.21 -9.36
C THR A 356 8.34 12.12 -10.44
N LEU A 357 7.86 13.36 -10.53
CA LEU A 357 8.28 14.37 -11.51
C LEU A 357 9.81 14.58 -11.47
N GLY A 358 10.40 14.64 -10.27
CA GLY A 358 11.84 14.85 -10.09
C GLY A 358 12.73 13.73 -10.64
N VAL A 359 12.17 12.56 -10.99
CA VAL A 359 12.91 11.49 -11.67
C VAL A 359 12.87 11.66 -13.19
N VAL A 360 11.75 12.13 -13.74
CA VAL A 360 11.44 12.00 -15.17
C VAL A 360 11.47 13.31 -15.95
N GLU A 361 11.37 14.47 -15.28
CA GLU A 361 11.29 15.78 -15.95
C GLU A 361 12.50 16.05 -16.86
N ASP A 362 13.72 15.81 -16.37
CA ASP A 362 14.95 15.99 -17.17
C ASP A 362 15.19 14.86 -18.19
N MET A 363 14.36 13.81 -18.18
CA MET A 363 14.52 12.64 -19.06
C MET A 363 13.47 12.60 -20.18
N GLY A 364 12.65 13.64 -20.33
CA GLY A 364 11.61 13.69 -21.35
C GLY A 364 10.40 12.82 -21.03
N GLY A 365 10.12 12.59 -19.74
CA GLY A 365 8.88 11.94 -19.33
C GLY A 365 7.66 12.69 -19.83
N ARG A 366 6.64 11.95 -20.25
CA ARG A 366 5.32 12.47 -20.64
C ARG A 366 4.20 11.61 -20.03
N PRO A 367 2.99 12.15 -19.86
CA PRO A 367 1.86 11.35 -19.44
C PRO A 367 1.52 10.25 -20.48
N PRO A 368 1.11 9.05 -20.05
CA PRO A 368 0.43 8.10 -20.93
C PRO A 368 -0.88 8.69 -21.47
N ALA A 369 -1.21 8.36 -22.72
CA ALA A 369 -2.49 8.72 -23.33
C ALA A 369 -3.63 7.84 -22.78
N ASP A 370 -4.84 8.38 -22.78
CA ASP A 370 -6.11 7.64 -22.57
C ASP A 370 -6.23 6.89 -21.23
N LEU A 371 -5.46 7.30 -20.21
CA LEU A 371 -5.57 6.77 -18.85
C LEU A 371 -6.15 7.83 -17.90
N PRO A 372 -7.10 7.46 -17.02
CA PRO A 372 -7.69 8.41 -16.08
C PRO A 372 -6.70 8.73 -14.95
N GLY A 373 -6.72 9.98 -14.52
CA GLY A 373 -5.87 10.51 -13.45
C GLY A 373 -5.64 12.01 -13.64
N LEU A 374 -4.82 12.58 -12.77
CA LEU A 374 -4.34 13.94 -12.93
C LEU A 374 -3.19 13.94 -13.95
N CYS A 375 -3.47 14.44 -15.15
CA CYS A 375 -2.49 14.60 -16.21
C CYS A 375 -1.56 15.78 -15.88
N LEU A 376 -0.26 15.52 -15.87
CA LEU A 376 0.82 16.49 -15.58
C LEU A 376 1.72 16.60 -16.80
N ASP A 377 2.56 17.62 -16.85
CA ASP A 377 3.48 17.85 -17.97
C ASP A 377 4.40 16.65 -18.25
N HIS A 378 4.87 15.99 -17.18
CA HIS A 378 5.85 14.90 -17.27
C HIS A 378 5.35 13.53 -16.80
N GLY A 379 4.04 13.36 -16.61
CA GLY A 379 3.48 12.07 -16.17
C GLY A 379 2.01 12.14 -15.78
N LEU A 380 1.47 11.01 -15.37
CA LEU A 380 0.11 10.87 -14.87
C LEU A 380 0.15 10.46 -13.41
N LEU A 381 -0.58 11.20 -12.57
CA LEU A 381 -0.79 10.84 -11.17
C LEU A 381 -2.16 10.21 -10.98
N MET A 382 -2.19 9.06 -10.34
CA MET A 382 -3.38 8.35 -9.88
C MET A 382 -3.40 8.34 -8.36
N GLY A 383 -4.58 8.17 -7.78
CA GLY A 383 -4.69 8.07 -6.34
C GLY A 383 -6.11 7.82 -5.85
N PRO A 384 -6.27 7.54 -4.56
CA PRO A 384 -7.56 7.16 -4.01
C PRO A 384 -8.60 8.28 -4.14
N HIS A 385 -8.17 9.54 -4.12
CA HIS A 385 -9.00 10.74 -4.30
C HIS A 385 -9.24 11.11 -5.77
N LEU A 386 -8.47 10.56 -6.72
CA LEU A 386 -8.56 10.88 -8.15
C LEU A 386 -9.31 9.79 -8.93
N THR A 387 -8.93 8.54 -8.69
CA THR A 387 -9.30 7.38 -9.51
C THR A 387 -9.84 6.22 -8.67
N GLY A 388 -9.94 6.38 -7.35
CA GLY A 388 -10.31 5.30 -6.41
C GLY A 388 -9.25 4.21 -6.25
N THR A 389 -8.14 4.29 -6.99
CA THR A 389 -7.03 3.32 -6.99
C THR A 389 -6.02 3.62 -5.89
N ASP A 390 -5.00 2.79 -5.73
CA ASP A 390 -3.84 3.21 -4.94
C ASP A 390 -3.11 4.37 -5.66
N GLY A 391 -2.30 5.10 -4.91
CA GLY A 391 -1.43 6.14 -5.44
C GLY A 391 -0.39 5.55 -6.38
N MET A 392 -0.32 6.08 -7.60
CA MET A 392 0.62 5.63 -8.63
C MET A 392 0.99 6.81 -9.52
N PHE A 393 2.27 6.97 -9.79
CA PHE A 393 2.76 7.85 -10.83
C PHE A 393 3.24 7.01 -12.01
N ILE A 394 2.87 7.43 -13.23
CA ILE A 394 3.21 6.75 -14.48
C ILE A 394 3.76 7.79 -15.45
N ALA A 395 4.94 7.53 -16.00
CA ALA A 395 5.51 8.32 -17.10
C ALA A 395 5.90 7.41 -18.26
N VAL A 396 5.67 7.87 -19.47
CA VAL A 396 6.09 7.23 -20.71
C VAL A 396 7.29 7.99 -21.25
N LEU A 397 8.29 7.26 -21.77
CA LEU A 397 9.41 7.81 -22.51
C LEU A 397 9.53 7.00 -23.81
N ASP A 398 9.56 7.67 -24.95
CA ASP A 398 9.85 7.03 -26.23
C ASP A 398 11.31 7.34 -26.61
N ARG A 399 12.03 6.34 -27.13
CA ARG A 399 13.43 6.51 -27.56
C ARG A 399 13.55 6.74 -29.05
#